data_AF-A0A953GDX6-F1
#
_entry.id   AF-A0A953GDX6-F1
#
_cell.length_a   1.000
_cell.length_b   1.000
_cell.length_c   1.000
_cell.angle_alpha   90.00
_cell.angle_beta   90.00
_cell.angle_gamma   90.00
#
_symmetry.space_group_name_H-M   'P 1'
#
loop_
_entity.id
_entity.type
_entity.pdbx_description
1 polymer ?
#
loop_
_entity_poly.entity_id
_entity_poly.type
_entity_poly.pdbx_seq_one_letter_code
_entity_poly.pdbx_strand_id
1 'polypeptide(L)'
;MGRKKENTFINDLIEFLLAAGLFYVLYSYFFEDKNTRKSTVPGIHGIPDRVHFFRAFKDNKTEPYRKELSSLSNDNIKRAIDLVIKASKAIELKGNWIKFFENDTITGELKSGQIRILFYRLDKTNFELLTIFLKKDEETDINYKQKARERIKRINSRT
;
A
#
# COMPACT_ATOMS: atom_id res chain seq x y z
N MET A 1 32.93 -27.05 -0.27
CA MET A 1 31.59 -26.50 -0.61
C MET A 1 30.83 -26.29 0.69
N GLY A 2 30.63 -25.05 1.13
CA GLY A 2 29.91 -24.81 2.38
C GLY A 2 29.82 -23.32 2.73
N ARG A 3 28.58 -22.86 2.91
CA ARG A 3 28.12 -21.66 3.65
C ARG A 3 28.68 -20.29 3.23
N LYS A 4 28.18 -19.79 2.10
CA LYS A 4 28.02 -18.35 1.82
C LYS A 4 26.66 -18.17 1.14
N LYS A 5 25.59 -17.88 1.88
CA LYS A 5 24.30 -17.43 1.28
C LYS A 5 23.22 -16.91 2.24
N GLU A 6 23.44 -16.91 3.56
CA GLU A 6 22.38 -16.50 4.51
C GLU A 6 22.40 -15.01 4.91
N ASN A 7 23.44 -14.23 4.61
CA ASN A 7 23.56 -12.83 5.04
C ASN A 7 23.40 -11.75 3.93
N THR A 8 23.02 -12.12 2.71
CA THR A 8 22.68 -11.16 1.64
C THR A 8 21.20 -10.78 1.65
N PHE A 9 20.32 -11.68 2.10
CA PHE A 9 18.86 -11.50 2.04
C PHE A 9 18.35 -10.37 2.94
N ILE A 10 18.97 -10.12 4.11
CA ILE A 10 18.54 -9.06 5.04
C ILE A 10 19.06 -7.67 4.62
N ASN A 11 20.25 -7.57 4.03
CA ASN A 11 20.79 -6.30 3.52
C ASN A 11 20.10 -5.87 2.21
N ASP A 12 19.77 -6.82 1.32
CA ASP A 12 18.92 -6.56 0.13
C ASP A 12 17.48 -6.15 0.54
N LEU A 13 16.99 -6.68 1.66
CA LEU A 13 15.71 -6.29 2.25
C LEU A 13 15.77 -4.84 2.78
N ILE A 14 16.85 -4.42 3.43
CA ILE A 14 17.02 -3.08 4.02
C ILE A 14 17.27 -1.98 2.95
N GLU A 15 18.02 -2.23 1.89
CA GLU A 15 18.21 -1.25 0.81
C GLU A 15 16.98 -1.13 -0.10
N PHE A 16 16.23 -2.21 -0.31
CA PHE A 16 14.92 -2.17 -0.98
C PHE A 16 13.87 -1.40 -0.15
N LEU A 17 13.98 -1.42 1.19
CA LEU A 17 13.16 -0.65 2.13
C LEU A 17 13.47 0.86 2.13
N LEU A 18 14.66 1.28 1.69
CA LEU A 18 15.08 2.69 1.62
C LEU A 18 14.63 3.43 0.34
N ALA A 19 14.19 2.72 -0.71
CA ALA A 19 13.98 3.31 -2.04
C ALA A 19 12.53 3.67 -2.44
N ALA A 20 11.47 3.37 -1.65
CA ALA A 20 10.10 3.45 -2.20
C ALA A 20 8.96 3.93 -1.27
N GLY A 21 9.23 4.61 -0.15
CA GLY A 21 8.16 5.29 0.61
C GLY A 21 7.11 4.38 1.26
N LEU A 22 7.34 3.05 1.27
CA LEU A 22 6.54 2.05 1.99
C LEU A 22 6.98 1.89 3.45
N PHE A 23 8.11 2.50 3.82
CA PHE A 23 8.68 2.48 5.16
C PHE A 23 7.68 2.93 6.23
N TYR A 24 6.75 3.85 5.92
CA TYR A 24 5.79 4.32 6.92
C TYR A 24 4.94 3.18 7.51
N VAL A 25 4.54 2.19 6.71
CA VAL A 25 3.65 1.10 7.15
C VAL A 25 4.39 0.07 8.00
N LEU A 26 5.64 -0.30 7.64
CA LEU A 26 6.44 -1.23 8.43
C LEU A 26 7.05 -0.56 9.67
N TYR A 27 7.52 0.68 9.56
CA TYR A 27 8.07 1.45 10.68
C TYR A 27 7.02 1.68 11.76
N SER A 28 5.82 2.13 11.41
CA SER A 28 4.74 2.28 12.39
C SER A 28 4.17 0.96 12.93
N TYR A 29 4.42 -0.16 12.26
CA TYR A 29 4.06 -1.50 12.75
C TYR A 29 5.07 -2.04 13.77
N PHE A 30 6.35 -1.68 13.64
CA PHE A 30 7.45 -2.13 14.52
C PHE A 30 7.88 -1.12 15.59
N PHE A 31 7.71 0.17 15.36
CA PHE A 31 8.16 1.25 16.23
C PHE A 31 7.07 2.34 16.29
N GLU A 32 6.34 2.39 17.41
CA GLU A 32 5.54 3.56 17.76
C GLU A 32 6.49 4.74 18.00
N ASP A 33 6.62 5.67 17.06
CA ASP A 33 7.17 6.97 17.40
C ASP A 33 6.54 8.15 16.66
N LYS A 34 6.21 9.17 17.45
CA LYS A 34 5.36 10.32 17.13
C LYS A 34 6.13 11.47 16.48
N ASN A 35 6.96 11.28 15.45
CA ASN A 35 7.71 12.44 14.91
C ASN A 35 8.23 12.36 13.46
N THR A 36 7.45 11.85 12.49
CA THR A 36 7.84 11.93 11.07
C THR A 36 7.00 12.95 10.29
N ARG A 37 7.23 14.25 10.57
CA ARG A 37 6.93 15.34 9.64
C ARG A 37 8.22 15.77 8.93
N LYS A 38 8.14 15.86 7.60
CA LYS A 38 9.13 16.35 6.62
C LYS A 38 10.14 15.33 6.12
N SER A 39 9.93 14.86 4.89
CA SER A 39 11.03 14.45 4.02
C SER A 39 10.66 14.73 2.57
N THR A 40 11.19 15.84 2.05
CA THR A 40 11.38 16.10 0.62
C THR A 40 12.83 15.75 0.33
N VAL A 41 13.10 14.63 -0.35
CA VAL A 41 14.47 14.28 -0.80
C VAL A 41 14.51 14.32 -2.32
N PRO A 42 15.22 15.27 -2.93
CA PRO A 42 15.58 15.23 -4.34
C PRO A 42 16.85 14.39 -4.56
N GLY A 43 16.90 13.59 -5.64
CA GLY A 43 18.17 13.23 -6.30
C GLY A 43 18.78 11.84 -6.06
N ILE A 44 18.03 10.78 -5.77
CA ILE A 44 18.60 9.42 -5.79
C ILE A 44 18.58 8.88 -7.23
N HIS A 45 19.75 8.86 -7.89
CA HIS A 45 19.94 8.24 -9.21
C HIS A 45 19.48 6.78 -9.19
N GLY A 46 18.53 6.42 -10.06
CA GLY A 46 17.95 5.08 -10.18
C GLY A 46 16.56 4.91 -9.58
N ILE A 47 16.05 5.90 -8.84
CA ILE A 47 14.63 5.97 -8.49
C ILE A 47 13.92 6.66 -9.67
N PRO A 48 12.82 6.09 -10.22
CA PRO A 48 12.06 6.78 -11.26
C PRO A 48 11.70 8.19 -10.79
N ASP A 49 11.86 9.21 -11.65
CA ASP A 49 11.52 10.61 -11.34
C ASP A 49 10.07 10.81 -10.85
N ARG A 50 9.23 9.77 -10.99
CA ARG A 50 7.85 9.71 -10.52
C ARG A 50 7.62 8.38 -9.79
N VAL A 51 7.55 8.47 -8.47
CA VAL A 51 7.11 7.36 -7.60
C VAL A 51 5.68 7.63 -7.17
N HIS A 52 4.85 6.60 -7.16
CA HIS A 52 3.53 6.67 -6.53
C HIS A 52 3.64 6.32 -5.04
N PHE A 53 3.29 7.27 -4.19
CA PHE A 53 3.33 7.11 -2.73
C PHE A 53 2.01 6.54 -2.24
N PHE A 54 2.02 5.30 -1.77
CA PHE A 54 0.85 4.66 -1.17
C PHE A 54 1.01 4.62 0.35
N ARG A 55 0.17 5.37 1.07
CA ARG A 55 0.10 5.34 2.53
C ARG A 55 -1.10 4.51 3.00
N ALA A 56 -0.96 3.71 4.05
CA ALA A 56 -2.12 3.01 4.63
C ALA A 56 -3.06 3.98 5.35
N PHE A 57 -4.38 3.82 5.17
CA PHE A 57 -5.37 4.53 5.96
C PHE A 57 -5.20 4.21 7.45
N LYS A 58 -5.15 5.25 8.26
CA LYS A 58 -5.08 5.15 9.72
C LYS A 58 -6.23 5.92 10.37
N ASP A 59 -6.89 5.29 11.33
CA ASP A 59 -7.83 5.97 12.21
C ASP A 59 -7.17 6.29 13.56
N ASN A 60 -7.59 7.36 14.22
CA ASN A 60 -6.95 7.86 15.45
C ASN A 60 -6.99 6.85 16.62
N LYS A 61 -7.78 5.78 16.49
CA LYS A 61 -7.95 4.72 17.49
C LYS A 61 -7.67 3.31 16.96
N THR A 62 -7.56 3.13 15.64
CA THR A 62 -7.39 1.81 15.02
C THR A 62 -6.60 1.92 13.73
N GLU A 63 -5.78 0.91 13.43
CA GLU A 63 -5.17 0.74 12.12
C GLU A 63 -5.94 -0.33 11.35
N PRO A 64 -6.99 0.03 10.58
CA PRO A 64 -7.90 -0.96 10.02
C PRO A 64 -7.18 -1.81 8.96
N TYR A 65 -6.30 -1.18 8.19
CA TYR A 65 -5.47 -1.84 7.19
C TYR A 65 -4.54 -2.90 7.82
N ARG A 66 -4.06 -2.65 9.04
CA ARG A 66 -3.24 -3.59 9.82
C ARG A 66 -4.02 -4.85 10.20
N LYS A 67 -5.23 -4.65 10.74
CA LYS A 67 -6.13 -5.76 11.10
C LYS A 67 -6.48 -6.60 9.88
N GLU A 68 -6.75 -5.94 8.76
CA GLU A 68 -7.04 -6.61 7.49
C GLU A 68 -5.84 -7.43 6.98
N LEU A 69 -4.62 -6.87 6.98
CA LEU A 69 -3.41 -7.61 6.66
C LEU A 69 -3.19 -8.82 7.57
N SER A 70 -3.37 -8.67 8.89
CA SER A 70 -3.17 -9.76 9.85
C SER A 70 -4.19 -10.90 9.72
N SER A 71 -5.31 -10.65 9.04
CA SER A 71 -6.32 -11.68 8.76
C SER A 71 -6.01 -12.54 7.52
N LEU A 72 -4.95 -12.19 6.77
CA LEU A 72 -4.53 -12.92 5.57
C LEU A 72 -3.45 -13.95 5.90
N SER A 73 -3.36 -14.99 5.07
CA SER A 73 -2.21 -15.92 5.11
C SER A 73 -0.92 -15.23 4.64
N ASN A 74 0.24 -15.75 5.05
CA ASN A 74 1.55 -15.20 4.68
C ASN A 74 1.74 -15.04 3.16
N ASP A 75 1.28 -16.01 2.36
CA ASP A 75 1.35 -15.94 0.90
C ASP A 75 0.51 -14.78 0.34
N ASN A 76 -0.66 -14.56 0.93
CA ASN A 76 -1.56 -13.48 0.54
C ASN A 76 -1.02 -12.10 0.98
N ILE A 77 -0.39 -12.03 2.15
CA ILE A 77 0.33 -10.83 2.60
C ILE A 77 1.46 -10.51 1.62
N LYS A 78 2.26 -11.50 1.24
CA LYS A 78 3.36 -11.31 0.27
C LYS A 78 2.83 -10.80 -1.08
N ARG A 79 1.78 -11.43 -1.62
CA ARG A 79 1.14 -10.97 -2.87
C ARG A 79 0.61 -9.54 -2.79
N ALA A 80 0.06 -9.15 -1.65
CA ALA A 80 -0.43 -7.80 -1.43
C ALA A 80 0.71 -6.78 -1.37
N ILE A 81 1.80 -7.10 -0.67
CA ILE A 81 3.01 -6.29 -0.62
C ILE A 81 3.60 -6.13 -2.02
N ASP A 82 3.70 -7.22 -2.78
CA ASP A 82 4.19 -7.22 -4.17
C ASP A 82 3.34 -6.32 -5.07
N LEU A 83 2.02 -6.30 -4.89
CA LEU A 83 1.12 -5.41 -5.64
C LEU A 83 1.39 -3.93 -5.34
N VAL A 84 1.56 -3.57 -4.07
CA VAL A 84 1.80 -2.17 -3.70
C VAL A 84 3.19 -1.73 -4.16
N ILE A 85 4.20 -2.58 -4.03
CA ILE A 85 5.55 -2.33 -4.58
C ILE A 85 5.47 -2.10 -6.09
N LYS A 86 4.77 -2.98 -6.81
CA LYS A 86 4.60 -2.87 -8.25
C LYS A 86 3.92 -1.56 -8.62
N ALA A 87 2.90 -1.15 -7.86
CA ALA A 87 2.20 0.11 -8.05
C ALA A 87 3.11 1.33 -7.79
N SER A 88 3.88 1.32 -6.70
CA SER A 88 4.78 2.43 -6.34
C SER A 88 5.90 2.64 -7.36
N LYS A 89 6.43 1.56 -7.94
CA LYS A 89 7.52 1.60 -8.93
C LYS A 89 7.04 1.86 -10.37
N ALA A 90 5.73 1.81 -10.62
CA ALA A 90 5.20 2.01 -11.94
C ALA A 90 5.32 3.49 -12.34
N ILE A 91 5.91 3.77 -13.51
CA ILE A 91 5.93 5.11 -14.10
C ILE A 91 4.49 5.60 -14.36
N GLU A 92 3.63 4.67 -14.77
CA GLU A 92 2.21 4.86 -14.94
C GLU A 92 1.46 3.67 -14.34
N LEU A 93 0.40 3.97 -13.57
CA LEU A 93 -0.52 2.96 -13.04
C LEU A 93 -1.36 2.35 -14.17
N LYS A 94 -0.85 1.31 -14.84
CA LYS A 94 -1.55 0.62 -15.94
C LYS A 94 -1.31 -0.89 -15.96
N GLY A 95 -2.25 -1.59 -16.59
CA GLY A 95 -2.19 -3.04 -16.84
C GLY A 95 -3.20 -3.84 -16.02
N ASN A 96 -3.20 -5.16 -16.21
CA ASN A 96 -4.24 -6.05 -15.69
C ASN A 96 -4.27 -6.21 -14.15
N TRP A 97 -3.26 -5.68 -13.45
CA TRP A 97 -3.12 -5.73 -11.99
C TRP A 97 -3.73 -4.49 -11.30
N ILE A 98 -4.23 -3.53 -12.07
CA ILE A 98 -4.91 -2.33 -11.57
C ILE A 98 -6.21 -2.11 -12.36
N LYS A 99 -7.22 -1.56 -11.70
CA LYS A 99 -8.45 -1.10 -12.33
C LYS A 99 -8.87 0.22 -11.70
N PHE A 100 -9.10 1.24 -12.52
CA PHE A 100 -9.69 2.49 -12.09
C PHE A 100 -11.22 2.40 -12.11
N PHE A 101 -11.86 3.12 -11.19
CA PHE A 101 -13.32 3.26 -11.17
C PHE A 101 -13.67 4.68 -11.63
N GLU A 102 -14.41 4.80 -12.73
CA GLU A 102 -14.74 6.10 -13.32
C GLU A 102 -15.89 6.82 -12.60
N ASN A 103 -16.82 6.05 -12.02
CA ASN A 103 -18.03 6.55 -11.37
C ASN A 103 -18.07 6.18 -9.87
N ASP A 104 -16.91 6.16 -9.20
CA ASP A 104 -16.82 5.90 -7.77
C ASP A 104 -15.92 6.94 -7.09
N THR A 105 -16.20 7.23 -5.82
CA THR A 105 -15.31 8.01 -4.96
C THR A 105 -13.97 7.30 -4.71
N ILE A 106 -13.97 5.97 -4.76
CA ILE A 106 -12.76 5.15 -4.71
C ILE A 106 -12.04 5.29 -6.05
N THR A 107 -10.76 5.62 -6.05
CA THR A 107 -10.01 5.80 -7.30
C THR A 107 -9.83 4.50 -8.06
N GLY A 108 -9.54 3.41 -7.37
CA GLY A 108 -9.37 2.13 -8.02
C GLY A 108 -9.04 0.98 -7.09
N GLU A 109 -8.67 -0.13 -7.70
CA GLU A 109 -8.24 -1.35 -7.04
C GLU A 109 -6.92 -1.86 -7.62
N LEU A 110 -6.02 -2.33 -6.75
CA LEU A 110 -4.94 -3.24 -7.10
C LEU A 110 -5.44 -4.68 -6.94
N LYS A 111 -5.09 -5.56 -7.87
CA LYS A 111 -5.60 -6.94 -7.90
C LYS A 111 -4.57 -7.98 -8.31
N SER A 112 -4.54 -9.10 -7.58
CA SER A 112 -3.75 -10.29 -7.88
C SER A 112 -4.47 -11.53 -7.36
N GLY A 113 -4.93 -12.41 -8.25
CA GLY A 113 -5.78 -13.55 -7.89
C GLY A 113 -7.05 -13.06 -7.16
N GLN A 114 -7.25 -13.50 -5.92
CA GLN A 114 -8.35 -13.04 -5.06
C GLN A 114 -8.02 -11.78 -4.25
N ILE A 115 -6.75 -11.39 -4.12
CA ILE A 115 -6.37 -10.20 -3.35
C ILE A 115 -6.84 -8.94 -4.07
N ARG A 116 -7.51 -8.07 -3.31
CA ARG A 116 -7.93 -6.73 -3.73
C ARG A 116 -7.44 -5.71 -2.71
N ILE A 117 -6.91 -4.60 -3.21
CA ILE A 117 -6.52 -3.44 -2.39
C ILE A 117 -7.18 -2.21 -2.99
N LEU A 118 -8.13 -1.62 -2.28
CA LEU A 118 -8.80 -0.40 -2.73
C LEU A 118 -7.97 0.81 -2.34
N PHE A 119 -7.85 1.78 -3.25
CA PHE A 119 -7.07 2.98 -3.00
C PHE A 119 -7.81 4.26 -3.43
N TYR A 120 -7.45 5.36 -2.78
CA TYR A 120 -7.93 6.70 -3.05
C TYR A 120 -6.76 7.60 -3.43
N ARG A 121 -6.92 8.40 -4.49
CA ARG A 121 -5.93 9.39 -4.92
C ARG A 121 -6.13 10.67 -4.13
N LEU A 122 -5.05 11.13 -3.50
CA LEU A 122 -5.00 12.39 -2.77
C LEU A 122 -4.52 13.52 -3.69
N ASP A 123 -3.51 13.23 -4.52
CA ASP A 123 -2.99 14.13 -5.55
C ASP A 123 -2.34 13.33 -6.69
N LYS A 124 -1.55 13.99 -7.56
CA LYS A 124 -0.92 13.35 -8.73
C LYS A 124 -0.05 12.12 -8.38
N THR A 125 0.61 12.14 -7.23
CA THR A 125 1.59 11.13 -6.83
C THR A 125 1.23 10.43 -5.53
N ASN A 126 0.35 11.01 -4.72
CA ASN A 126 -0.01 10.48 -3.40
C ASN A 126 -1.36 9.75 -3.44
N PHE A 127 -1.37 8.55 -2.87
CA PHE A 127 -2.50 7.66 -2.77
C PHE A 127 -2.62 7.10 -1.35
N GLU A 128 -3.84 6.78 -0.96
CA GLU A 128 -4.15 6.15 0.31
C GLU A 128 -4.74 4.76 0.08
N LEU A 129 -4.13 3.74 0.68
CA LEU A 129 -4.65 2.37 0.71
C LEU A 129 -5.77 2.33 1.73
N LEU A 130 -6.99 2.18 1.23
CA LEU A 130 -8.18 2.23 2.03
C LEU A 130 -8.39 0.91 2.74
N THR A 131 -8.40 -0.20 2.00
CA THR A 131 -8.66 -1.53 2.54
C THR A 131 -8.00 -2.62 1.70
N ILE A 132 -7.72 -3.76 2.34
CA ILE A 132 -7.23 -4.98 1.71
C ILE A 132 -8.13 -6.17 2.08
N PHE A 133 -8.45 -7.00 1.09
CA PHE A 133 -9.30 -8.17 1.30
C PHE A 133 -9.11 -9.26 0.24
N LEU A 134 -9.66 -10.44 0.52
CA LEU A 134 -9.82 -11.54 -0.43
C LEU A 134 -11.23 -11.47 -1.03
N LYS A 135 -11.34 -11.25 -2.34
CA LYS A 135 -12.61 -11.30 -3.04
C LYS A 135 -13.06 -12.76 -3.18
N LYS A 136 -14.14 -13.11 -2.47
CA LYS A 136 -14.79 -14.43 -2.54
C LYS A 136 -15.97 -14.41 -3.51
N ASP A 137 -16.77 -13.36 -3.43
CA ASP A 137 -18.01 -13.15 -4.17
C ASP A 137 -18.23 -11.64 -4.45
N GLU A 138 -19.37 -11.31 -5.05
CA GLU A 138 -19.76 -9.92 -5.30
C GLU A 138 -20.15 -9.16 -4.03
N GLU A 139 -20.76 -9.83 -3.06
CA GLU A 139 -21.17 -9.21 -1.79
C GLU A 139 -19.97 -8.72 -0.98
N THR A 140 -18.90 -9.52 -0.93
CA THR A 140 -17.61 -9.14 -0.34
C THR A 140 -17.09 -7.85 -0.99
N ASP A 141 -17.17 -7.73 -2.31
CA ASP A 141 -16.74 -6.55 -3.07
C ASP A 141 -17.54 -5.30 -2.65
N ILE A 142 -18.85 -5.42 -2.53
CA ILE A 142 -19.77 -4.35 -2.11
C ILE A 142 -19.44 -3.89 -0.69
N ASN A 143 -19.32 -4.82 0.25
CA ASN A 143 -19.05 -4.53 1.66
C ASN A 143 -17.73 -3.79 1.86
N TYR A 144 -16.66 -4.22 1.17
CA TYR A 144 -15.36 -3.57 1.27
C TYR A 144 -15.32 -2.22 0.54
N LYS A 145 -16.07 -2.05 -0.57
CA LYS A 145 -16.27 -0.73 -1.19
C LYS A 145 -17.00 0.23 -0.25
N GLN A 146 -18.06 -0.19 0.41
CA GLN A 146 -18.74 0.67 1.40
C GLN A 146 -17.80 1.11 2.53
N LYS A 147 -17.02 0.17 3.10
CA LYS A 147 -15.97 0.48 4.09
C LYS A 147 -14.93 1.45 3.56
N ALA A 148 -14.52 1.32 2.30
CA ALA A 148 -13.57 2.23 1.66
C ALA A 148 -14.15 3.65 1.51
N ARG A 149 -15.42 3.78 1.10
CA ARG A 149 -16.10 5.09 1.00
C ARG A 149 -16.23 5.79 2.35
N GLU A 150 -16.57 5.05 3.41
CA GLU A 150 -16.55 5.54 4.79
C GLU A 150 -15.18 6.12 5.19
N ARG A 151 -14.10 5.43 4.84
CA ARG A 151 -12.73 5.89 5.11
C ARG A 151 -12.39 7.16 4.33
N ILE A 152 -12.78 7.24 3.06
CA ILE A 152 -12.61 8.45 2.24
C ILE A 152 -13.31 9.66 2.89
N LYS A 153 -14.54 9.50 3.38
CA LYS A 153 -15.24 10.59 4.10
C LYS A 153 -14.41 11.09 5.29
N ARG A 154 -13.78 10.19 6.05
CA ARG A 154 -12.92 10.55 7.20
C ARG A 154 -11.60 11.20 6.78
N ILE A 155 -11.04 10.83 5.63
CA ILE A 155 -9.85 11.50 5.07
C ILE A 155 -10.22 12.94 4.74
N ASN A 156 -11.29 13.13 3.97
CA ASN A 156 -11.71 14.45 3.51
C ASN A 156 -12.17 15.36 4.66
N SER A 157 -12.68 14.83 5.77
CA SER A 157 -13.03 15.62 6.95
C SER A 157 -11.84 16.07 7.80
N ARG A 158 -10.62 15.56 7.54
CA ARG A 158 -9.38 15.94 8.25
C ARG A 158 -8.57 17.02 7.52
N THR A 159 -8.97 17.34 6.29
CA THR A 159 -8.28 18.27 5.38
C THR A 159 -9.04 19.59 5.37
#